data_AF-V4AH56-F1
#
_entry.id   AF-V4AH56-F1
#
_cell.length_a   1.000
_cell.length_b   1.000
_cell.length_c   1.000
_cell.angle_alpha   90.00
_cell.angle_beta   90.00
_cell.angle_gamma   90.00
#
_symmetry.space_group_name_H-M   'P 1'
#
loop_
_entity.id
_entity.type
_entity.pdbx_description
1 polymer ?
#
loop_
_entity_poly.entity_id
_entity_poly.type
_entity_poly.pdbx_seq_one_letter_code
_entity_poly.pdbx_strand_id
1 'polypeptide(L)'
;FKDCVYYLGDFVYIEPREHGLEPHIMCIEKFVKDSDNIQMIQGNWFYRPGETYHLQTRKFLEKEVFKSDSITTIAMSQIWGKCYVMFVKDYFKMKPMDMADKDVYVCESRYSNKHRAFKKIKLWSVPKTDHIKIVARDEPLTPVRVESVFADKTNSDIEKPDFDDGETSILDKTREVVKYLN
;
A
#
# COMPACT_ATOMS: atom_id res chain seq x y z
N PHE A 1 14.86 -19.86 -6.27
CA PHE A 1 13.65 -20.46 -5.67
C PHE A 1 12.63 -20.65 -6.77
N LYS A 2 12.05 -21.85 -6.95
CA LYS A 2 11.15 -22.20 -8.08
C LYS A 2 11.72 -21.73 -9.44
N ASP A 3 12.96 -22.11 -9.74
CA ASP A 3 13.71 -21.75 -10.97
C ASP A 3 13.90 -20.25 -11.26
N CYS A 4 13.50 -19.39 -10.32
CA CYS A 4 13.67 -17.95 -10.40
C CYS A 4 14.80 -17.49 -9.46
N VAL A 5 15.61 -16.54 -9.93
CA VAL A 5 16.64 -15.86 -9.14
C VAL A 5 16.07 -14.53 -8.65
N TYR A 6 16.29 -14.22 -7.38
CA TYR A 6 15.83 -12.99 -6.74
C TYR A 6 17.02 -12.22 -6.19
N TYR A 7 16.97 -10.89 -6.28
CA TYR A 7 18.04 -9.99 -5.84
C TYR A 7 17.51 -8.96 -4.84
N LEU A 8 18.42 -8.30 -4.13
CA LEU A 8 18.06 -7.12 -3.34
C LEU A 8 17.54 -6.03 -4.27
N GLY A 9 16.49 -5.33 -3.84
CA GLY A 9 15.79 -4.32 -4.63
C GLY A 9 14.69 -4.87 -5.53
N ASP A 10 14.59 -6.19 -5.72
CA ASP A 10 13.49 -6.78 -6.47
C ASP A 10 12.15 -6.43 -5.83
N PHE A 11 11.19 -6.03 -6.66
CA PHE A 11 9.80 -5.95 -6.26
C PHE A 11 9.11 -7.27 -6.61
N VAL A 12 8.38 -7.82 -5.64
CA VAL A 12 7.74 -9.12 -5.75
C VAL A 12 6.28 -9.04 -5.36
N TYR A 13 5.47 -9.87 -6.01
CA TYR A 13 4.12 -10.16 -5.57
C TYR A 13 4.16 -11.21 -4.48
N ILE A 14 3.48 -10.92 -3.38
CA ILE A 14 3.28 -11.84 -2.26
C ILE A 14 1.83 -12.28 -2.28
N GLU A 15 1.63 -13.60 -2.23
CA GLU A 15 0.28 -14.19 -2.19
C GLU A 15 -0.50 -13.65 -0.97
N PRO A 16 -1.75 -13.20 -1.16
CA PRO A 16 -2.57 -12.74 -0.05
C PRO A 16 -2.98 -13.93 0.82
N ARG A 17 -3.27 -13.67 2.10
CA ARG A 17 -3.74 -14.72 3.03
C ARG A 17 -5.12 -15.26 2.66
N GLU A 18 -5.95 -14.41 2.05
CA GLU A 18 -7.31 -14.75 1.63
C GLU A 18 -7.37 -14.90 0.12
N HIS A 19 -8.01 -15.98 -0.34
CA HIS A 19 -8.18 -16.25 -1.76
C HIS A 19 -9.05 -15.19 -2.44
N GLY A 20 -8.68 -14.81 -3.67
CA GLY A 20 -9.45 -13.87 -4.49
C GLY A 20 -9.08 -12.40 -4.28
N LEU A 21 -8.16 -12.09 -3.35
CA LEU A 21 -7.59 -10.75 -3.22
C LEU A 21 -6.44 -10.52 -4.20
N GLU A 22 -6.14 -9.26 -4.50
CA GLU A 22 -4.93 -8.91 -5.26
C GLU A 22 -3.68 -9.20 -4.43
N PRO A 23 -2.58 -9.69 -5.06
CA PRO A 23 -1.32 -9.88 -4.37
C PRO A 23 -0.73 -8.56 -3.86
N HIS A 24 -0.12 -8.64 -2.68
CA HIS A 24 0.61 -7.53 -2.09
C HIS A 24 1.95 -7.30 -2.80
N ILE A 25 2.45 -6.07 -2.80
CA ILE A 25 3.74 -5.72 -3.39
C ILE A 25 4.77 -5.49 -2.28
N MET A 26 5.93 -6.14 -2.37
CA MET A 26 7.05 -5.94 -1.45
C MET A 26 8.35 -5.67 -2.21
N CYS A 27 9.15 -4.72 -1.73
CA CYS A 27 10.56 -4.58 -2.13
C CYS A 27 11.44 -5.43 -1.22
N ILE A 28 12.26 -6.32 -1.78
CA ILE A 28 13.23 -7.12 -1.01
C ILE A 28 14.38 -6.23 -0.55
N GLU A 29 14.57 -6.08 0.76
CA GLU A 29 15.66 -5.28 1.33
C GLU A 29 16.75 -6.16 1.95
N LYS A 30 16.43 -7.41 2.34
CA LYS A 30 17.40 -8.36 2.89
C LYS A 30 16.95 -9.81 2.68
N PHE A 31 17.92 -10.70 2.49
CA PHE A 31 17.72 -12.15 2.60
C PHE A 31 18.16 -12.61 3.99
N VAL A 32 17.33 -13.41 4.65
CA VAL A 32 17.61 -13.96 5.98
C VAL A 32 17.25 -15.45 6.00
N LYS A 33 17.74 -16.16 7.02
CA LYS A 33 17.28 -17.50 7.36
C LYS A 33 16.68 -17.45 8.75
N ASP A 34 15.62 -18.22 8.98
CA ASP A 34 15.09 -18.42 10.32
C ASP A 34 15.87 -19.50 11.09
N SER A 35 15.39 -19.85 12.29
CA SER A 35 15.99 -20.88 13.14
C SER A 35 16.01 -22.27 12.49
N ASP A 36 15.10 -22.53 11.56
CA ASP A 36 14.93 -23.81 10.87
C ASP A 36 15.67 -23.83 9.51
N ASN A 37 16.54 -22.85 9.26
CA ASN A 37 17.25 -22.64 8.00
C ASN A 37 16.35 -22.39 6.78
N ILE A 38 15.09 -22.04 6.98
CA ILE A 38 14.17 -21.68 5.90
C ILE A 38 14.57 -20.32 5.34
N GLN A 39 14.59 -20.21 4.02
CA GLN A 39 14.90 -18.96 3.32
C GLN A 39 13.76 -17.96 3.49
N MET A 40 14.09 -16.80 4.03
CA MET A 40 13.17 -15.71 4.31
C MET A 40 13.63 -14.46 3.55
N ILE A 41 12.67 -13.59 3.24
CA ILE A 41 12.93 -12.24 2.75
C ILE A 41 12.43 -11.24 3.78
N GLN A 42 13.20 -10.18 3.98
CA GLN A 42 12.75 -9.01 4.73
C GLN A 42 12.65 -7.84 3.76
N GLY A 43 11.53 -7.12 3.82
CA GLY A 43 11.23 -6.10 2.85
C GLY A 43 10.15 -5.14 3.30
N ASN A 44 9.96 -4.09 2.48
CA ASN A 44 9.01 -3.02 2.74
C ASN A 44 7.79 -3.17 1.82
N TRP A 45 6.59 -3.02 2.40
CA TRP A 45 5.35 -3.12 1.66
C TRP A 45 5.06 -1.86 0.83
N PHE A 46 4.42 -2.06 -0.32
CA PHE A 46 3.89 -1.03 -1.18
C PHE A 46 2.39 -1.22 -1.34
N TYR A 47 1.62 -0.28 -0.80
CA TYR A 47 0.16 -0.38 -0.76
C TYR A 47 -0.48 0.25 -1.97
N ARG A 48 -1.49 -0.43 -2.50
CA ARG A 48 -2.43 0.10 -3.48
C ARG A 48 -3.37 1.10 -2.80
N PRO A 49 -4.07 1.95 -3.57
CA PRO A 49 -5.05 2.87 -3.01
C PRO A 49 -6.10 2.18 -2.13
N GLY A 50 -6.60 1.00 -2.53
CA GLY A 50 -7.58 0.23 -1.76
C GLY A 50 -7.07 -0.32 -0.44
N GLU A 51 -5.74 -0.34 -0.20
CA GLU A 51 -5.12 -0.76 1.05
C GLU A 51 -4.81 0.43 1.97
N THR A 52 -5.23 1.65 1.61
CA THR A 52 -4.97 2.87 2.39
C THR A 52 -6.27 3.52 2.88
N TYR A 53 -6.17 4.30 3.96
CA TYR A 53 -7.22 5.22 4.38
C TYR A 53 -6.97 6.59 3.76
N HIS A 54 -7.96 7.10 3.02
CA HIS A 54 -7.88 8.38 2.32
C HIS A 54 -9.25 9.04 2.21
N LEU A 55 -9.24 10.34 1.93
CA LEU A 55 -10.44 11.08 1.59
C LEU A 55 -10.98 10.58 0.23
N GLN A 56 -12.32 10.53 0.10
CA GLN A 56 -13.01 10.15 -1.14
C GLN A 56 -12.55 10.98 -2.35
N THR A 57 -12.25 12.26 -2.13
CA THR A 57 -11.80 13.21 -3.16
C THR A 57 -10.33 13.05 -3.56
N ARG A 58 -9.57 12.15 -2.91
CA ARG A 58 -8.16 11.92 -3.26
C ARG A 58 -8.09 11.29 -4.64
N LYS A 59 -7.28 11.89 -5.51
CA LYS A 59 -7.00 11.38 -6.86
C LYS A 59 -5.69 10.61 -6.89
N PHE A 60 -5.68 9.53 -7.64
CA PHE A 60 -4.60 8.57 -7.75
C PHE A 60 -4.14 8.45 -9.20
N LEU A 61 -2.83 8.29 -9.41
CA LEU A 61 -2.30 7.89 -10.70
C LEU A 61 -2.75 6.47 -11.03
N GLU A 62 -2.87 6.18 -12.33
CA GLU A 62 -2.99 4.78 -12.76
C GLU A 62 -1.75 3.99 -12.29
N LYS A 63 -1.97 2.79 -11.75
CA LYS A 63 -0.93 1.95 -11.13
C LYS A 63 -0.19 2.59 -9.95
N GLU A 64 -0.79 3.58 -9.26
CA GLU A 64 -0.17 4.18 -8.08
C GLU A 64 -0.06 3.18 -6.92
N VAL A 65 1.10 3.18 -6.27
CA VAL A 65 1.35 2.48 -5.01
C VAL A 65 2.10 3.39 -4.03
N PHE A 66 2.03 3.07 -2.75
CA PHE A 66 2.56 3.87 -1.66
C PHE A 66 3.57 3.10 -0.84
N LYS A 67 4.79 3.64 -0.71
CA LYS A 67 5.82 3.04 0.16
C LYS A 67 5.36 3.10 1.62
N SER A 68 5.17 1.96 2.26
CA SER A 68 4.76 1.91 3.67
C SER A 68 5.92 2.27 4.60
N ASP A 69 5.61 2.52 5.87
CA ASP A 69 6.58 2.62 6.98
C ASP A 69 6.90 1.26 7.62
N SER A 70 6.35 0.16 7.10
CA SER A 70 6.43 -1.17 7.71
C SER A 70 7.44 -2.06 6.99
N ILE A 71 8.37 -2.64 7.74
CA ILE A 71 9.29 -3.68 7.24
C ILE A 71 8.87 -5.00 7.89
N THR A 72 8.75 -6.05 7.09
CA THR A 72 8.31 -7.37 7.56
C THR A 72 9.19 -8.46 6.97
N THR A 73 9.35 -9.56 7.72
CA THR A 73 10.02 -10.77 7.27
C THR A 73 8.98 -11.83 6.94
N ILE A 74 9.06 -12.41 5.74
CA ILE A 74 8.15 -13.47 5.26
C ILE A 74 8.95 -14.60 4.61
N ALA A 75 8.34 -15.77 4.49
CA ALA A 75 8.95 -16.91 3.82
C ALA A 75 9.08 -16.62 2.31
N MET A 76 10.23 -16.96 1.73
CA MET A 76 10.46 -16.82 0.30
C MET A 76 9.46 -17.64 -0.53
N SER A 77 8.86 -18.66 0.07
CA SER A 77 7.81 -19.49 -0.54
C SER A 77 6.52 -18.77 -0.88
N GLN A 78 6.25 -17.63 -0.23
CA GLN A 78 5.07 -16.79 -0.47
C GLN A 78 5.21 -15.89 -1.71
N ILE A 79 6.41 -15.84 -2.32
CA ILE A 79 6.61 -15.10 -3.55
C ILE A 79 5.84 -15.79 -4.68
N TRP A 80 4.92 -15.05 -5.28
CA TRP A 80 4.10 -15.49 -6.40
C TRP A 80 4.71 -15.11 -7.75
N GLY A 81 5.37 -13.95 -7.82
CA GLY A 81 5.99 -13.46 -9.05
C GLY A 81 6.76 -12.16 -8.85
N LYS A 82 7.33 -11.62 -9.93
CA LYS A 82 8.04 -10.34 -9.93
C LYS A 82 7.16 -9.22 -10.49
N CYS A 83 7.40 -8.02 -10.00
CA CYS A 83 6.86 -6.78 -10.53
C CYS A 83 7.93 -5.68 -10.42
N TYR A 84 7.56 -4.44 -10.71
CA TYR A 84 8.49 -3.31 -10.55
C TYR A 84 7.75 -2.05 -10.12
N VAL A 85 8.34 -1.30 -9.18
CA VAL A 85 7.81 0.00 -8.76
C VAL A 85 8.82 1.07 -9.14
N MET A 86 8.40 1.97 -10.02
CA MET A 86 9.22 3.10 -10.45
C MET A 86 8.90 4.34 -9.61
N PHE A 87 9.93 5.17 -9.40
CA PHE A 87 9.69 6.50 -8.86
C PHE A 87 8.96 7.36 -9.90
N VAL A 88 7.99 8.16 -9.45
CA VAL A 88 7.13 8.98 -10.30
C VAL A 88 7.89 9.87 -11.30
N LYS A 89 9.12 10.28 -10.97
CA LYS A 89 9.95 11.12 -11.86
C LYS A 89 10.36 10.42 -13.15
N ASP A 90 10.52 9.11 -13.11
CA ASP A 90 11.02 8.31 -14.23
C ASP A 90 9.89 7.54 -14.94
N TYR A 91 8.85 7.15 -14.19
CA TYR A 91 7.77 6.26 -14.65
C TYR A 91 7.13 6.64 -15.99
N PHE A 92 6.86 7.93 -16.22
CA PHE A 92 6.17 8.38 -17.44
C PHE A 92 7.05 8.31 -18.68
N LYS A 93 8.38 8.28 -18.53
CA LYS A 93 9.34 8.33 -19.64
C LYS A 93 10.10 7.03 -19.82
N MET A 94 10.19 6.23 -18.76
CA MET A 94 11.02 5.05 -18.68
C MET A 94 10.19 3.81 -18.35
N LYS A 95 10.67 2.63 -18.76
CA LYS A 95 10.10 1.33 -18.42
C LYS A 95 11.21 0.29 -18.20
N PRO A 96 11.01 -0.72 -17.34
CA PRO A 96 11.84 -1.94 -17.36
C PRO A 96 11.69 -2.67 -18.71
N MET A 97 12.80 -3.07 -19.32
CA MET A 97 12.82 -3.65 -20.69
C MET A 97 12.03 -4.96 -20.81
N ASP A 98 12.18 -5.87 -19.84
CA ASP A 98 11.67 -7.24 -19.92
C ASP A 98 10.47 -7.49 -18.99
N MET A 99 9.64 -6.47 -18.77
CA MET A 99 8.48 -6.58 -17.89
C MET A 99 7.24 -5.95 -18.53
N ALA A 100 6.12 -6.66 -18.45
CA ALA A 100 4.84 -6.20 -18.99
C ALA A 100 4.33 -4.98 -18.21
N ASP A 101 3.77 -3.99 -18.91
CA ASP A 101 3.26 -2.75 -18.29
C ASP A 101 2.24 -3.00 -17.17
N LYS A 102 1.49 -4.11 -17.23
CA LYS A 102 0.53 -4.49 -16.18
C LYS A 102 1.20 -4.70 -14.80
N ASP A 103 2.48 -5.06 -14.80
CA ASP A 103 3.30 -5.37 -13.62
C ASP A 103 4.26 -4.23 -13.24
N VAL A 104 4.15 -3.07 -13.90
CA VAL A 104 4.92 -1.87 -13.58
C VAL A 104 4.03 -0.86 -12.89
N TYR A 105 4.46 -0.41 -11.72
CA TYR A 105 3.74 0.51 -10.84
C TYR A 105 4.48 1.83 -10.65
N VAL A 106 3.76 2.86 -10.21
CA VAL A 106 4.32 4.18 -9.93
C VAL A 106 4.19 4.54 -8.45
N CYS A 107 5.27 5.07 -7.86
CA CYS A 107 5.26 5.55 -6.48
C CYS A 107 5.68 7.01 -6.41
N GLU A 108 4.79 7.88 -5.90
CA GLU A 108 5.09 9.30 -5.62
C GLU A 108 5.25 9.56 -4.10
N SER A 109 4.54 8.80 -3.27
CA SER A 109 4.38 9.10 -1.85
C SER A 109 4.61 7.89 -0.96
N ARG A 110 5.00 8.18 0.28
CA ARG A 110 4.94 7.24 1.40
C ARG A 110 3.55 7.30 2.02
N TYR A 111 3.13 6.20 2.63
CA TYR A 111 1.93 6.14 3.44
C TYR A 111 2.27 5.56 4.82
N SER A 112 1.78 6.21 5.87
CA SER A 112 1.93 5.72 7.26
C SER A 112 0.61 5.15 7.74
N ASN A 113 0.59 3.85 8.06
CA ASN A 113 -0.58 3.21 8.67
C ASN A 113 -0.94 3.85 10.01
N LYS A 114 0.07 4.14 10.82
CA LYS A 114 -0.10 4.73 12.16
C LYS A 114 -0.80 6.09 12.11
N HIS A 115 -0.44 6.93 11.15
CA HIS A 115 -0.95 8.30 11.07
C HIS A 115 -2.03 8.48 10.00
N ARG A 116 -2.35 7.42 9.23
CA ARG A 116 -3.27 7.43 8.07
C ARG A 116 -2.98 8.61 7.13
N ALA A 117 -1.70 8.84 6.86
CA ALA A 117 -1.22 10.05 6.21
C ALA A 117 -0.24 9.75 5.07
N PHE A 118 -0.32 10.57 4.03
CA PHE A 118 0.55 10.51 2.86
C PHE A 118 1.64 11.58 2.94
N LYS A 119 2.86 11.23 2.54
CA LYS A 119 3.98 12.17 2.45
C LYS A 119 4.77 11.95 1.17
N LYS A 120 4.89 12.98 0.33
CA LYS A 120 5.68 12.90 -0.91
C LYS A 120 7.12 12.47 -0.65
N ILE A 121 7.63 11.58 -1.48
CA ILE A 121 9.01 11.12 -1.41
C ILE A 121 9.93 12.17 -2.04
N LYS A 122 10.88 12.69 -1.27
CA LYS A 122 11.91 13.62 -1.76
C LYS A 122 13.09 12.89 -2.40
N LEU A 123 13.50 11.79 -1.77
CA LEU A 123 14.61 10.93 -2.19
C LEU A 123 14.13 9.48 -2.27
N TRP A 124 14.26 8.89 -3.45
CA TRP A 124 13.93 7.49 -3.72
C TRP A 124 15.02 6.58 -3.16
N SER A 125 14.78 6.07 -1.95
CA SER A 125 15.74 5.29 -1.16
C SER A 125 15.34 3.83 -1.09
N VAL A 126 15.19 3.17 -2.24
CA VAL A 126 15.07 1.71 -2.34
C VAL A 126 16.40 1.13 -2.85
N PRO A 127 16.75 -0.12 -2.51
CA PRO A 127 17.94 -0.76 -3.04
C PRO A 127 17.93 -0.76 -4.58
N LYS A 128 19.10 -0.56 -5.19
CA LYS A 128 19.22 -0.53 -6.66
C LYS A 128 19.07 -1.93 -7.24
N THR A 129 18.41 -2.02 -8.38
CA THR A 129 18.19 -3.25 -9.14
C THR A 129 19.08 -3.27 -10.37
N ASP A 130 20.37 -3.53 -10.18
CA ASP A 130 21.38 -3.43 -11.25
C ASP A 130 21.17 -4.43 -12.41
N HIS A 131 20.43 -5.51 -12.17
CA HIS A 131 20.12 -6.54 -13.17
C HIS A 131 18.86 -6.22 -14.00
N ILE A 132 18.11 -5.16 -13.68
CA ILE A 132 16.93 -4.73 -14.45
C ILE A 132 17.32 -3.54 -15.32
N LYS A 133 17.26 -3.73 -16.64
CA LYS A 133 17.56 -2.65 -17.59
C LYS A 133 16.35 -1.72 -17.72
N ILE A 134 16.55 -0.46 -17.36
CA ILE A 134 15.55 0.60 -17.55
C ILE A 134 15.82 1.30 -18.88
N VAL A 135 14.81 1.37 -19.74
CA VAL A 135 14.87 1.95 -21.08
C VAL A 135 13.82 3.04 -21.25
N ALA A 136 14.00 3.91 -22.23
CA ALA A 136 12.97 4.89 -22.59
C ALA A 136 11.73 4.18 -23.14
N ARG A 137 10.55 4.74 -22.87
CA ARG A 137 9.31 4.32 -23.54
C ARG A 137 9.31 4.83 -24.97
N ASP A 138 8.71 4.05 -25.87
CA ASP A 138 8.51 4.46 -27.26
C ASP A 138 7.56 5.66 -27.34
N GLU A 139 6.50 5.65 -26.52
CA GLU A 139 5.61 6.77 -26.27
C GLU A 139 5.53 7.07 -24.76
N PRO A 140 5.80 8.32 -24.32
CA PRO A 140 5.65 8.69 -22.92
C PRO A 140 4.20 8.59 -22.44
N LEU A 141 4.02 8.14 -21.20
CA LEU A 141 2.69 8.06 -20.58
C LEU A 141 2.20 9.46 -20.18
N THR A 142 0.90 9.71 -20.40
CA THR A 142 0.25 10.94 -19.90
C THR A 142 -0.11 10.78 -18.42
N PRO A 143 0.24 11.73 -17.53
CA PRO A 143 -0.12 11.65 -16.13
C PRO A 143 -1.62 11.90 -15.93
N VAL A 144 -2.40 10.83 -15.83
CA VAL A 144 -3.84 10.88 -15.51
C VAL A 144 -4.05 10.54 -14.04
N ARG A 145 -4.84 11.36 -13.33
CA ARG A 145 -5.25 11.09 -11.95
C ARG A 145 -6.77 11.01 -11.83
N VAL A 146 -7.26 9.90 -11.31
CA VAL A 146 -8.69 9.62 -11.13
C VAL A 146 -9.03 9.47 -9.66
N GLU A 147 -10.27 9.79 -9.27
CA GLU A 147 -10.77 9.56 -7.91
C GLU A 147 -10.85 8.06 -7.62
N SER A 148 -10.73 7.68 -6.35
CA SER A 148 -10.78 6.27 -5.97
C SER A 148 -12.21 5.73 -6.06
N VAL A 149 -12.42 4.75 -6.95
CA VAL A 149 -13.67 3.97 -7.04
C VAL A 149 -13.98 3.13 -5.79
N PHE A 150 -13.04 3.06 -4.83
CA PHE A 150 -13.19 2.28 -3.60
C PHE A 150 -13.80 3.08 -2.44
N ALA A 151 -13.96 4.39 -2.58
CA ALA A 151 -14.53 5.25 -1.54
C ALA A 151 -16.03 5.02 -1.28
N ASP A 152 -16.73 4.37 -2.22
CA ASP A 152 -18.18 4.13 -2.08
C ASP A 152 -18.50 2.96 -1.13
N LYS A 153 -17.53 2.11 -0.79
CA LYS A 153 -17.75 0.93 0.08
C LYS A 153 -17.76 1.23 1.59
N THR A 154 -17.42 2.44 2.02
CA THR A 154 -17.40 2.79 3.46
C THR A 154 -18.69 3.42 3.97
N ASN A 155 -19.72 3.59 3.13
CA ASN A 155 -20.98 4.25 3.52
C ASN A 155 -22.19 3.30 3.66
N SER A 156 -22.07 2.00 3.37
CA SER A 156 -23.23 1.09 3.46
C SER A 156 -23.46 0.47 4.84
N ASP A 157 -22.49 0.53 5.77
CA ASP A 157 -22.52 -0.28 7.00
C ASP A 157 -22.51 0.56 8.29
N ILE A 158 -22.87 1.84 8.23
CA ILE A 158 -23.25 2.60 9.44
C ILE A 158 -24.78 2.62 9.47
N GLU A 159 -25.36 1.57 10.06
CA GLU A 159 -26.74 1.64 10.53
C GLU A 159 -26.87 2.86 11.44
N LYS A 160 -27.70 3.82 11.02
CA LYS A 160 -28.10 4.93 11.89
C LYS A 160 -28.89 4.30 13.05
N PRO A 161 -28.60 4.62 14.33
CA PRO A 161 -29.53 4.28 15.39
C PRO A 161 -30.82 5.08 15.16
N ASP A 162 -31.93 4.37 14.95
CA ASP A 162 -33.27 4.94 14.92
C ASP A 162 -33.54 5.62 16.27
N PHE A 163 -33.62 6.95 16.26
CA PHE A 163 -34.20 7.71 17.36
C PHE A 163 -35.72 7.65 17.20
N ASP A 164 -36.35 6.79 18.01
CA ASP A 164 -37.79 6.75 18.22
C ASP A 164 -38.21 7.96 19.09
N ASP A 165 -39.05 8.82 18.53
CA ASP A 165 -39.58 10.02 19.17
C ASP A 165 -40.90 9.67 19.87
N GLY A 166 -40.80 9.40 21.18
CA GLY A 166 -41.94 9.14 22.05
C GLY A 166 -41.86 9.98 23.32
N GLU A 167 -42.58 11.10 23.36
CA GLU A 167 -42.80 11.94 24.54
C GLU A 167 -43.36 11.14 25.72
N THR A 168 -42.75 11.23 26.91
CA THR A 168 -43.52 11.41 28.18
C THR A 168 -42.70 12.04 29.31
N SER A 169 -43.20 13.18 29.80
CA SER A 169 -43.12 13.79 31.15
C SER A 169 -41.82 13.79 31.98
N ILE A 170 -41.30 15.01 32.16
CA ILE A 170 -40.87 15.68 33.43
C ILE A 170 -40.60 14.76 34.63
N LEU A 171 -39.35 14.73 35.09
CA LEU A 171 -38.99 14.80 36.52
C LEU A 171 -37.56 15.31 36.70
N ASP A 172 -37.49 16.47 37.33
CA ASP A 172 -36.32 17.19 37.79
C ASP A 172 -35.52 16.35 38.81
N LYS A 173 -34.17 16.29 38.68
CA LYS A 173 -33.23 16.01 39.78
C LYS A 173 -31.77 16.26 39.37
N THR A 174 -31.33 17.47 39.69
CA THR A 174 -30.05 17.83 40.32
C THR A 174 -28.74 17.29 39.76
N ARG A 175 -27.94 18.24 39.24
CA ARG A 175 -26.50 18.16 39.03
C ARG A 175 -25.74 17.69 40.28
N GLU A 176 -24.90 16.68 40.13
CA GLU A 176 -23.74 16.50 40.99
C GLU A 176 -22.45 16.79 40.22
N VAL A 177 -21.69 17.73 40.77
CA VAL A 177 -20.34 18.10 40.38
C VAL A 177 -19.39 17.19 41.13
N VAL A 178 -18.54 16.42 40.44
CA VAL A 178 -17.40 15.78 41.08
C VAL A 178 -16.11 16.16 40.36
N LYS A 179 -15.17 16.60 41.20
CA LYS A 179 -13.91 17.29 40.91
C LYS A 179 -12.85 16.31 40.41
N TYR A 180 -12.02 16.76 39.48
CA TYR A 180 -10.71 16.15 39.24
C TYR A 180 -9.82 16.39 40.46
N LEU A 181 -9.25 15.32 41.01
CA LEU A 181 -8.11 15.37 41.91
C LEU A 181 -6.84 15.09 41.07
N ASN A 182 -5.78 15.83 41.41
CA ASN A 182 -4.48 15.91 40.73
C ASN A 182 -3.84 14.56 40.37
#